data_AF-A0A7K1THA8-F1
#
_entry.id   AF-A0A7K1THA8-F1
#
_cell.length_a   1.000
_cell.length_b   1.000
_cell.length_c   1.000
_cell.angle_alpha   90.00
_cell.angle_beta   90.00
_cell.angle_gamma   90.00
#
_symmetry.space_group_name_H-M   'P 1'
#
loop_
_entity.id
_entity.type
_entity.pdbx_description
1 polymer ?
#
loop_
_entity_poly.entity_id
_entity_poly.type
_entity_poly.pdbx_seq_one_letter_code
_entity_poly.pdbx_strand_id
1 'polypeptide(L)'
;MTDKQKYYHLLGEVCEAMPASAVDSAIRAGYGQEHKSASTRLHHVKQGKVASLPDLVALIRASMPGYDIPAHLLPDETVPAVAAPLFT
;
A
#
# COMPACT_ATOMS: atom_id res chain seq x y z
N MET A 1 14.29 -10.59 3.68
CA MET A 1 13.49 -9.81 4.65
C MET A 1 12.05 -10.28 4.56
N THR A 2 11.33 -10.33 5.68
CA THR A 2 9.88 -10.59 5.66
C THR A 2 9.13 -9.37 5.11
N ASP A 3 7.92 -9.56 4.59
CA ASP A 3 7.09 -8.43 4.13
C ASP A 3 6.86 -7.37 5.21
N LYS A 4 6.73 -7.80 6.46
CA LYS A 4 6.63 -6.90 7.60
C LYS A 4 7.91 -6.08 7.81
N GLN A 5 9.08 -6.68 7.63
CA GLN A 5 10.37 -5.96 7.69
C GLN A 5 10.52 -4.98 6.51
N LYS A 6 10.21 -5.43 5.29
CA LYS A 6 10.22 -4.58 4.09
C LYS A 6 9.27 -3.39 4.26
N TYR A 7 8.08 -3.62 4.80
CA TYR A 7 7.08 -2.60 5.10
C TYR A 7 7.61 -1.51 6.04
N TYR A 8 8.18 -1.88 7.20
CA TYR A 8 8.67 -0.87 8.14
C TYR A 8 9.89 -0.12 7.62
N HIS A 9 10.74 -0.80 6.84
CA HIS A 9 11.87 -0.16 6.18
C HIS A 9 11.40 0.88 5.17
N LEU A 10 10.51 0.48 4.26
CA LEU A 10 9.95 1.38 3.26
C LEU A 10 9.17 2.53 3.89
N LEU A 11 8.32 2.24 4.89
CA LEU A 11 7.58 3.28 5.62
C LEU A 11 8.53 4.29 6.27
N GLY A 12 9.65 3.83 6.84
CA GLY A 12 10.67 4.71 7.43
C GLY A 12 11.32 5.64 6.41
N GLU A 13 11.49 5.20 5.16
CA GLU A 13 12.05 6.04 4.10
C GLU A 13 11.05 7.09 3.60
N VAL A 14 9.77 6.72 3.49
CA VAL A 14 8.77 7.59 2.85
C VAL A 14 7.94 8.41 3.84
N CYS A 15 7.96 8.12 5.15
CA CYS A 15 7.02 8.73 6.10
C CYS A 15 7.11 10.27 6.16
N GLU A 16 8.30 10.83 5.99
CA GLU A 16 8.51 12.29 6.01
C GLU A 16 8.17 12.94 4.66
N ALA A 17 8.39 12.22 3.55
CA ALA A 17 8.18 12.72 2.19
C ALA A 17 6.73 12.50 1.68
N MET A 18 5.97 11.62 2.33
CA MET A 18 4.66 11.21 1.85
C MET A 18 3.61 12.32 2.03
N PRO A 19 2.94 12.75 0.96
CA PRO A 19 1.98 13.85 1.04
C PRO A 19 0.76 13.49 1.89
N ALA A 20 0.14 14.49 2.51
CA ALA A 20 -1.10 14.32 3.26
C ALA A 20 -2.20 13.66 2.42
N SER A 21 -2.30 14.06 1.15
CA SER A 21 -3.26 13.58 0.13
C SER A 21 -2.94 12.21 -0.46
N ALA A 22 -1.97 11.46 0.08
CA ALA A 22 -1.57 10.18 -0.49
C ALA A 22 -2.72 9.15 -0.54
N VAL A 23 -3.55 9.13 0.50
CA VAL A 23 -4.74 8.25 0.57
C VAL A 23 -5.76 8.67 -0.48
N ASP A 24 -6.10 9.96 -0.57
CA ASP A 24 -7.04 10.47 -1.59
C ASP A 24 -6.55 10.18 -3.01
N SER A 25 -5.25 10.30 -3.26
CA SER A 25 -4.64 10.03 -4.56
C SER A 25 -4.76 8.56 -4.93
N ALA A 26 -4.52 7.65 -3.98
CA ALA A 26 -4.71 6.21 -4.19
C ALA A 26 -6.18 5.85 -4.47
N ILE A 27 -7.13 6.42 -3.71
CA ILE A 27 -8.56 6.18 -3.94
C ILE A 27 -9.01 6.71 -5.32
N ARG A 28 -8.54 7.91 -5.71
CA ARG A 28 -8.82 8.49 -7.04
C ARG A 28 -8.19 7.69 -8.18
N ALA A 29 -7.04 7.07 -7.93
CA ALA A 29 -6.41 6.13 -8.87
C ALA A 29 -7.17 4.79 -8.99
N GLY A 30 -8.27 4.61 -8.24
CA GLY A 30 -9.10 3.41 -8.28
C GLY A 30 -8.72 2.34 -7.26
N TYR A 31 -7.82 2.63 -6.32
CA TYR A 31 -7.42 1.66 -5.31
C TYR A 31 -8.58 1.32 -4.37
N GLY A 32 -8.86 0.03 -4.18
CA GLY A 32 -9.82 -0.45 -3.19
C GLY A 32 -11.28 -0.06 -3.49
N GLN A 33 -11.64 0.21 -4.75
CA GLN A 33 -13.04 0.42 -5.16
C GLN A 33 -13.95 -0.78 -4.83
N GLU A 34 -13.35 -1.97 -4.69
CA GLU A 34 -14.01 -3.20 -4.24
C GLU A 34 -14.21 -3.28 -2.70
N HIS A 35 -13.64 -2.34 -1.94
CA HIS A 35 -13.64 -2.34 -0.48
C HIS A 35 -14.25 -1.05 0.09
N LYS A 36 -15.42 -1.17 0.74
CA LYS A 36 -16.08 -0.03 1.43
C LYS A 36 -15.19 0.71 2.44
N SER A 37 -14.12 0.10 2.93
CA SER A 37 -13.21 0.63 3.95
C SER A 37 -11.77 0.87 3.47
N ALA A 38 -11.55 0.90 2.14
CA ALA A 38 -10.21 1.09 1.56
C ALA A 38 -9.48 2.32 2.11
N SER A 39 -10.17 3.47 2.20
CA SER A 39 -9.59 4.72 2.72
C SER A 39 -9.11 4.57 4.16
N THR A 40 -9.94 4.00 5.05
CA THR A 40 -9.56 3.76 6.45
C THR A 40 -8.37 2.81 6.56
N ARG A 41 -8.35 1.74 5.75
CA ARG A 41 -7.23 0.79 5.70
C ARG A 41 -5.94 1.48 5.28
N LEU A 42 -5.97 2.26 4.20
CA LEU A 42 -4.82 3.02 3.72
C LEU A 42 -4.32 4.05 4.74
N HIS A 43 -5.23 4.72 5.47
CA HIS A 43 -4.84 5.58 6.58
C HIS A 43 -4.09 4.81 7.67
N HIS A 44 -4.55 3.61 8.04
CA HIS A 44 -3.86 2.78 9.02
C HIS A 44 -2.49 2.28 8.54
N VAL A 45 -2.37 1.96 7.25
CA VAL A 45 -1.09 1.60 6.61
C VAL A 45 -0.13 2.80 6.64
N LYS A 46 -0.57 3.98 6.19
CA LYS A 46 0.23 5.21 6.27
C LYS A 46 0.68 5.55 7.71
N GLN A 47 -0.15 5.25 8.71
CA GLN A 47 0.15 5.51 10.12
C GLN A 47 0.97 4.42 10.82
N GLY A 48 1.38 3.34 10.13
CA GLY A 48 2.11 2.24 10.80
C GLY A 48 1.23 1.28 11.62
N LYS A 49 -0.09 1.49 11.67
CA LYS A 49 -1.04 0.68 12.47
C LYS A 49 -1.34 -0.67 11.85
N VAL A 50 -1.29 -0.76 10.52
CA VAL A 50 -1.49 -2.01 9.77
C VAL A 50 -0.29 -2.21 8.86
N ALA A 51 0.51 -3.24 9.16
CA ALA A 51 1.67 -3.58 8.34
C ALA A 51 1.23 -4.33 7.08
N SER A 52 1.07 -3.60 5.98
CA SER A 52 0.73 -4.15 4.67
C SER A 52 1.62 -3.53 3.59
N LEU A 53 2.57 -4.33 3.12
CA LEU A 53 3.49 -3.95 2.06
C LEU A 53 2.79 -3.63 0.73
N PRO A 54 1.84 -4.44 0.20
CA PRO A 54 1.20 -4.13 -1.07
C PRO A 54 0.37 -2.84 -1.02
N ASP A 55 -0.34 -2.59 0.09
CA ASP A 55 -1.08 -1.35 0.31
C ASP A 55 -0.13 -0.13 0.34
N LEU A 56 1.02 -0.25 1.02
CA LEU A 56 2.01 0.82 1.10
C LEU A 56 2.62 1.13 -0.27
N VAL A 57 2.99 0.10 -1.05
CA VAL A 57 3.52 0.27 -2.40
C VAL A 57 2.51 0.92 -3.33
N ALA A 58 1.24 0.52 -3.28
CA ALA A 58 0.18 1.14 -4.07
C ALA A 58 0.01 2.63 -3.70
N LEU A 59 0.06 2.94 -2.40
CA LEU A 59 -0.04 4.30 -1.91
C LEU A 59 1.14 5.18 -2.39
N ILE A 60 2.36 4.65 -2.35
CA ILE A 60 3.56 5.34 -2.84
C ILE A 60 3.45 5.58 -4.35
N ARG A 61 3.10 4.56 -5.14
CA ARG A 61 2.95 4.71 -6.60
C ARG A 61 1.90 5.75 -7.00
N ALA A 62 0.80 5.83 -6.25
CA ALA A 62 -0.27 6.77 -6.52
C ALA A 62 0.06 8.22 -6.09
N SER A 63 0.92 8.40 -5.08
CA SER A 63 1.14 9.71 -4.44
C SER A 63 2.54 10.29 -4.66
N MET A 64 3.50 9.46 -5.05
CA MET A 64 4.91 9.79 -5.25
C MET A 64 5.40 9.17 -6.57
N PRO A 65 4.87 9.58 -7.74
CA PRO A 65 5.17 8.95 -9.04
C PRO A 65 6.65 9.03 -9.46
N GLY A 66 7.45 9.90 -8.83
CA GLY A 66 8.89 10.00 -9.07
C GLY A 66 9.77 9.26 -8.06
N TYR A 67 9.19 8.59 -7.07
CA TYR A 67 9.95 7.80 -6.09
C TYR A 67 10.13 6.38 -6.62
N ASP A 68 11.39 5.97 -6.78
CA ASP A 68 11.75 4.62 -7.21
C ASP A 68 11.81 3.70 -6.00
N ILE A 69 10.90 2.72 -5.93
CA ILE A 69 10.83 1.79 -4.81
C ILE A 69 11.92 0.73 -5.00
N PRO A 70 12.88 0.59 -4.06
CA PRO A 70 13.94 -0.41 -4.19
C PRO A 70 13.37 -1.82 -4.40
N ALA A 71 13.92 -2.57 -5.37
CA ALA A 71 13.38 -3.88 -5.75
C ALA A 71 13.32 -4.89 -4.57
N HIS A 72 14.25 -4.80 -3.62
CA HIS A 72 14.29 -5.66 -2.43
C HIS A 72 13.19 -5.34 -1.40
N LEU A 73 12.50 -4.22 -1.55
CA LEU A 73 11.35 -3.78 -0.74
C LEU A 73 10.01 -4.00 -1.45
N LEU A 74 10.00 -4.49 -2.68
CA LEU A 74 8.76 -4.89 -3.32
C LEU A 74 8.18 -6.15 -2.65
N PRO A 75 6.85 -6.29 -2.63
CA PRO A 75 6.22 -7.53 -2.21
C PRO A 75 6.73 -8.67 -3.10
N ASP A 76 7.06 -9.80 -2.47
CA ASP A 76 7.37 -10.99 -3.24
C ASP A 76 6.11 -11.38 -4.02
N GLU A 77 6.26 -11.80 -5.27
CA GLU A 77 5.18 -12.03 -6.25
C GLU A 77 4.15 -13.12 -5.82
N THR A 78 4.30 -13.66 -4.62
CA THR A 78 3.40 -14.63 -4.00
C THR A 78 2.26 -13.98 -3.21
N VAL A 79 1.37 -13.24 -3.88
CA VAL A 79 -0.05 -13.21 -3.50
C VAL A 79 -0.88 -13.09 -4.78
N PRO A 80 -1.41 -14.20 -5.33
CA PRO A 80 -2.52 -14.05 -6.25
C PRO A 80 -3.65 -13.36 -5.50
N ALA A 81 -4.17 -12.28 -6.09
CA ALA A 81 -5.49 -11.77 -5.79
C ALA A 81 -6.49 -12.90 -6.12
N VAL A 82 -6.70 -13.81 -5.17
CA VAL A 82 -7.74 -14.83 -5.30
C VAL A 82 -9.06 -14.12 -5.09
N ALA A 83 -9.62 -13.75 -6.25
CA ALA A 83 -11.03 -13.66 -6.56
C ALA A 83 -11.91 -14.38 -5.53
N ALA A 84 -12.94 -13.66 -5.08
CA ALA A 84 -14.03 -14.19 -4.30
C ALA A 84 -14.48 -15.59 -4.77
N PRO A 85 -14.72 -16.56 -3.86
CA PRO A 85 -15.59 -17.65 -4.24
C PRO A 85 -17.03 -17.08 -4.27
N LEU A 86 -17.54 -16.93 -5.50
CA LEU A 86 -18.98 -16.96 -5.77
C LEU A 86 -19.50 -18.30 -5.24
N PHE A 87 -20.07 -18.30 -4.04
CA PHE A 87 -20.94 -19.39 -3.60
C PHE A 87 -22.38 -19.03 -3.91
N THR A 88 -22.95 -19.95 -4.68
CA THR A 88 -24.33 -20.18 -5.16
C THR A 88 -25.44 -19.85 -4.18
#